data_AF-A0A2S0NKV7-F1
#
_entry.id   AF-A0A2S0NKV7-F1
#
_cell.length_a   1.000
_cell.length_b   1.000
_cell.length_c   1.000
_cell.angle_alpha   90.00
_cell.angle_beta   90.00
_cell.angle_gamma   90.00
#
_symmetry.space_group_name_H-M   'P 1'
#
loop_
_entity.id
_entity.type
_entity.pdbx_description
1 polymer ?
#
loop_
_entity_poly.entity_id
_entity_poly.type
_entity_poly.pdbx_seq_one_letter_code
_entity_poly.pdbx_strand_id
1 'polypeptide(L)'
;MRIFSIKKFFQNIQFKLFLEEWEIDPKKFSFASEVDKKNIILRNMNSLLKIAQLNNDNFITNMNIIRLLSTQLYYVSNNSLDAETQLQLNERITDLLNELNLVMTTENLEQKIIQDFTFADEQIQKYFNYNQLYSLIANAFAAPFIQEKNYYLYYEYAYYLSMYLNLHYFSNVQNINSDFNVFLAKLSTQTNMIHAIQTINPVKFNDLIIKNNKWIGAIRFKKMNKENQ
;
A
#
# COMPACT_ATOMS: atom_id res chain seq x y z
N MET A 1 -23.61 7.54 21.47
CA MET A 1 -23.09 8.65 20.62
C MET A 1 -21.75 8.25 20.05
N ARG A 2 -21.64 8.04 18.73
CA ARG A 2 -20.35 7.81 18.08
C ARG A 2 -19.64 9.15 17.99
N ILE A 3 -18.61 9.36 18.82
CA ILE A 3 -17.67 10.46 18.64
C ILE A 3 -17.01 10.20 17.28
N PHE A 4 -17.50 10.86 16.24
CA PHE A 4 -16.74 11.04 15.01
C PHE A 4 -15.45 11.74 15.45
N SER A 5 -14.33 11.02 15.49
CA SER A 5 -13.10 11.61 16.00
C SER A 5 -12.72 12.76 15.07
N ILE A 6 -12.76 13.98 15.58
CA ILE A 6 -12.41 15.24 14.90
C ILE A 6 -11.10 15.10 14.09
N LYS A 7 -10.13 14.33 14.59
CA LYS A 7 -8.85 14.02 13.92
C LYS A 7 -9.00 13.33 12.55
N LYS A 8 -10.01 12.45 12.38
CA LYS A 8 -10.26 11.74 11.12
C LYS A 8 -10.91 12.65 10.06
N PHE A 9 -11.69 13.63 10.50
CA PHE A 9 -12.25 14.68 9.64
C PHE A 9 -11.13 15.57 9.07
N PHE A 10 -10.18 16.00 9.92
CA PHE A 10 -9.03 16.78 9.49
C PHE A 10 -8.10 16.03 8.53
N GLN A 11 -7.86 14.73 8.74
CA GLN A 11 -7.05 13.92 7.82
C GLN A 11 -7.65 13.76 6.42
N ASN A 12 -8.98 13.77 6.31
CA ASN A 12 -9.67 13.71 5.02
C ASN A 12 -9.66 15.07 4.32
N ILE A 13 -9.77 16.17 5.08
CA ILE A 13 -9.61 17.53 4.56
C ILE A 13 -8.19 17.73 4.05
N GLN A 14 -7.18 17.30 4.81
CA GLN A 14 -5.78 17.39 4.39
C GLN A 14 -5.50 16.60 3.10
N PHE A 15 -6.10 15.43 2.93
CA PHE A 15 -5.95 14.68 1.68
C PHE A 15 -6.67 15.36 0.52
N LYS A 16 -7.87 15.90 0.74
CA LYS A 16 -8.57 16.66 -0.29
C LYS A 16 -7.78 17.90 -0.73
N LEU A 17 -7.25 18.66 0.24
CA LEU A 17 -6.40 19.83 -0.03
C LEU A 17 -5.13 19.43 -0.77
N PHE A 18 -4.51 18.31 -0.39
CA PHE A 18 -3.37 17.75 -1.11
C PHE A 18 -3.74 17.39 -2.56
N LEU A 19 -4.89 16.76 -2.81
CA LEU A 19 -5.32 16.48 -4.19
C LEU A 19 -5.54 17.77 -4.99
N GLU A 20 -6.16 18.79 -4.38
CA GLU A 20 -6.38 20.10 -5.00
C GLU A 20 -5.07 20.83 -5.32
N GLU A 21 -4.10 20.82 -4.39
CA GLU A 21 -2.76 21.41 -4.56
C GLU A 21 -2.00 20.79 -5.73
N TRP A 22 -2.17 19.48 -5.94
CA TRP A 22 -1.51 18.74 -7.00
C TRP A 22 -2.35 18.59 -8.28
N GLU A 23 -3.46 19.34 -8.38
CA GLU A 23 -4.37 19.35 -9.52
C GLU A 23 -4.95 17.95 -9.87
N ILE A 24 -5.11 17.10 -8.86
CA ILE A 24 -5.68 15.75 -8.99
C ILE A 24 -7.18 15.83 -8.67
N ASP A 25 -8.04 15.34 -9.57
CA ASP A 25 -9.51 15.39 -9.39
C ASP A 25 -9.95 14.64 -8.11
N PRO A 26 -10.38 15.35 -7.04
CA PRO A 26 -10.73 14.71 -5.79
C PRO A 26 -11.92 13.76 -5.93
N LYS A 27 -12.78 13.92 -6.93
CA LYS A 27 -13.94 13.04 -7.13
C LYS A 27 -13.51 11.66 -7.59
N LYS A 28 -12.59 11.56 -8.56
CA LYS A 28 -12.05 10.28 -9.05
C LYS A 28 -11.29 9.52 -7.96
N PHE A 29 -10.60 10.24 -7.07
CA PHE A 29 -9.82 9.64 -5.98
C PHE A 29 -10.56 9.58 -4.63
N SER A 30 -11.79 10.10 -4.53
CA SER A 30 -12.63 10.02 -3.33
C SER A 30 -13.29 8.65 -3.12
N PHE A 31 -13.50 7.87 -4.20
CA PHE A 31 -14.04 6.51 -4.10
C PHE A 31 -13.05 5.54 -3.42
N ALA A 32 -11.76 5.89 -3.42
CA ALA A 32 -10.77 5.24 -2.58
C ALA A 32 -11.11 5.35 -1.08
N SER A 33 -12.06 6.18 -0.64
CA SER A 33 -12.36 6.38 0.78
C SER A 33 -12.77 5.11 1.55
N GLU A 34 -13.28 4.04 0.94
CA GLU A 34 -13.49 2.74 1.61
C GLU A 34 -12.16 1.98 1.82
N VAL A 35 -11.30 1.95 0.79
CA VAL A 35 -9.93 1.41 0.85
C VAL A 35 -9.07 2.23 1.81
N ASP A 36 -9.24 3.54 1.83
CA ASP A 36 -8.48 4.54 2.58
C ASP A 36 -8.90 4.63 4.05
N LYS A 37 -10.21 4.54 4.35
CA LYS A 37 -10.73 4.37 5.73
C LYS A 37 -10.14 3.14 6.42
N LYS A 38 -9.61 2.20 5.64
CA LYS A 38 -9.03 0.95 6.10
C LYS A 38 -7.57 0.77 5.65
N ASN A 39 -6.88 1.72 5.04
CA ASN A 39 -5.57 1.44 4.43
C ASN A 39 -4.57 0.85 5.44
N ILE A 40 -4.27 -0.44 5.30
CA ILE A 40 -3.44 -1.19 6.25
C ILE A 40 -1.98 -0.75 6.19
N ILE A 41 -1.51 -0.26 5.04
CA ILE A 41 -0.17 0.32 4.89
C ILE A 41 -0.06 1.54 5.80
N LEU A 42 -0.98 2.50 5.68
CA LEU A 42 -1.01 3.68 6.54
C LEU A 42 -1.18 3.36 8.02
N ARG A 43 -2.02 2.38 8.34
CA ARG A 43 -2.19 1.94 9.73
C ARG A 43 -0.88 1.40 10.30
N ASN A 44 -0.15 0.62 9.52
CA ASN A 44 1.14 0.08 9.93
C ASN A 44 2.19 1.18 10.03
N MET A 45 2.25 2.11 9.07
CA MET A 45 3.12 3.28 9.13
C MET A 45 2.88 4.07 10.41
N ASN A 46 1.62 4.42 10.71
CA ASN A 46 1.24 5.13 11.93
C ASN A 46 1.61 4.36 13.22
N SER A 47 1.60 3.02 13.17
CA SER A 47 1.99 2.20 14.33
C SER A 47 3.50 2.19 14.51
N LEU A 48 4.25 2.11 13.43
CA LEU A 48 5.72 2.13 13.44
C LEU A 48 6.28 3.51 13.80
N LEU A 49 5.68 4.60 13.31
CA LEU A 49 6.04 5.96 13.71
C LEU A 49 5.89 6.14 15.22
N LYS A 50 4.78 5.68 15.81
CA LYS A 50 4.57 5.72 17.27
C LYS A 50 5.59 4.91 18.04
N ILE A 51 5.95 3.73 17.52
CA ILE A 51 6.98 2.87 18.11
C ILE A 51 8.34 3.57 18.09
N ALA A 52 8.69 4.23 16.99
CA ALA A 52 9.90 5.03 16.82
C ALA A 52 9.82 6.42 17.48
N GLN A 53 8.71 6.74 18.17
CA GLN A 53 8.47 8.04 18.82
C GLN A 53 8.53 9.24 17.86
N LEU A 54 8.21 9.01 16.58
CA LEU A 54 8.16 10.02 15.54
C LEU A 54 6.77 10.70 15.50
N ASN A 55 6.74 12.01 15.25
CA ASN A 55 5.49 12.75 15.11
C ASN A 55 4.86 12.48 13.74
N ASN A 56 3.68 11.87 13.72
CA ASN A 56 2.92 11.57 12.51
C ASN A 56 2.64 12.81 11.65
N ASP A 57 2.48 13.99 12.26
CA ASP A 57 2.13 15.21 11.55
C ASP A 57 3.27 15.67 10.63
N ASN A 58 4.52 15.30 10.92
CA ASN A 58 5.68 15.60 10.09
C ASN A 58 5.73 14.76 8.80
N PHE A 59 4.94 13.70 8.71
CA PHE A 59 4.97 12.74 7.59
C PHE A 59 3.63 12.64 6.87
N ILE A 60 2.80 13.69 6.96
CA ILE A 60 1.49 13.74 6.30
C ILE A 60 1.64 13.61 4.78
N THR A 61 2.64 14.26 4.17
CA THR A 61 2.88 14.18 2.73
C THR A 61 3.19 12.74 2.29
N ASN A 62 4.08 12.04 3.01
CA ASN A 62 4.35 10.61 2.77
C ASN A 62 3.08 9.76 2.88
N MET A 63 2.25 10.03 3.89
CA MET A 63 0.97 9.33 4.03
C MET A 63 0.04 9.59 2.84
N ASN A 64 -0.09 10.84 2.39
CA ASN A 64 -0.93 11.19 1.25
C ASN A 64 -0.44 10.55 -0.06
N ILE A 65 0.87 10.49 -0.27
CA ILE A 65 1.46 9.77 -1.41
C ILE A 65 1.14 8.28 -1.34
N ILE A 66 1.29 7.66 -0.18
CA ILE A 66 0.90 6.25 0.01
C ILE A 66 -0.58 6.05 -0.31
N ARG A 67 -1.48 6.99 0.06
CA ARG A 67 -2.90 6.92 -0.31
C ARG A 67 -3.10 6.95 -1.81
N LEU A 68 -2.46 7.90 -2.48
CA LEU A 68 -2.55 8.08 -3.92
C LEU A 68 -2.05 6.83 -4.66
N LEU A 69 -0.86 6.34 -4.31
CA LEU A 69 -0.26 5.14 -4.90
C LEU A 69 -1.05 3.85 -4.58
N SER A 70 -1.56 3.70 -3.36
CA SER A 70 -2.41 2.55 -3.01
C SER A 70 -3.70 2.55 -3.83
N THR A 71 -4.25 3.74 -4.08
CA THR A 71 -5.44 3.92 -4.91
C THR A 71 -5.14 3.57 -6.37
N GLN A 72 -4.04 4.07 -6.91
CA GLN A 72 -3.57 3.71 -8.25
C GLN A 72 -3.37 2.20 -8.39
N LEU A 73 -2.71 1.56 -7.42
CA LEU A 73 -2.52 0.11 -7.38
C LEU A 73 -3.85 -0.65 -7.44
N TYR A 74 -4.86 -0.21 -6.67
CA TYR A 74 -6.20 -0.81 -6.74
C TYR A 74 -6.81 -0.73 -8.14
N TYR A 75 -6.76 0.44 -8.79
CA TYR A 75 -7.35 0.66 -10.11
C TYR A 75 -6.64 -0.11 -11.22
N VAL A 76 -5.30 -0.07 -11.26
CA VAL A 76 -4.51 -0.80 -12.26
C VAL A 76 -4.72 -2.31 -12.12
N SER A 77 -5.08 -2.80 -10.92
CA SER A 77 -5.29 -4.22 -10.65
C SER A 77 -6.72 -4.71 -10.90
N ASN A 78 -7.70 -3.82 -11.04
CA ASN A 78 -9.13 -4.17 -11.19
C ASN A 78 -9.81 -3.69 -12.49
N ASN A 79 -9.11 -2.89 -13.32
CA ASN A 79 -9.63 -2.16 -14.48
C ASN A 79 -10.64 -1.04 -14.15
N SER A 80 -10.19 0.22 -14.31
CA SER A 80 -10.90 1.37 -14.94
C SER A 80 -10.36 2.72 -14.44
N LEU A 81 -9.11 3.05 -14.80
CA LEU A 81 -8.74 4.45 -14.98
C LEU A 81 -8.61 4.69 -16.48
N ASP A 82 -9.22 5.76 -16.97
CA ASP A 82 -8.99 6.20 -18.34
C ASP A 82 -7.52 6.59 -18.53
N ALA A 83 -7.00 6.42 -19.76
CA ALA A 83 -5.59 6.60 -20.07
C ALA A 83 -5.08 8.01 -19.74
N GLU A 84 -5.93 9.03 -19.89
CA GLU A 84 -5.63 10.42 -19.55
C GLU A 84 -5.40 10.59 -18.05
N THR A 85 -6.30 10.06 -17.21
CA THR A 85 -6.17 10.10 -15.76
C THR A 85 -4.94 9.34 -15.28
N GLN A 86 -4.61 8.22 -15.93
CA GLN A 86 -3.41 7.45 -15.59
C GLN A 86 -2.13 8.21 -15.96
N LEU A 87 -2.09 8.90 -17.09
CA LEU A 87 -0.98 9.77 -17.49
C LEU A 87 -0.78 10.93 -16.50
N GLN A 88 -1.86 11.66 -16.20
CA GLN A 88 -1.84 12.76 -15.23
C GLN A 88 -1.35 12.29 -13.85
N LEU A 89 -1.83 11.14 -13.37
CA LEU A 89 -1.36 10.52 -12.14
C LEU A 89 0.15 10.27 -12.16
N ASN A 90 0.66 9.64 -13.22
CA ASN A 90 2.06 9.27 -13.33
C ASN A 90 2.97 10.51 -13.34
N GLU A 91 2.58 11.55 -14.07
CA GLU A 91 3.29 12.83 -14.10
C GLU A 91 3.31 13.46 -12.70
N ARG A 92 2.15 13.62 -12.07
CA ARG A 92 2.04 14.24 -10.73
C ARG A 92 2.76 13.44 -9.64
N ILE A 93 2.71 12.11 -9.70
CA ILE A 93 3.47 11.26 -8.77
C ILE A 93 4.98 11.45 -8.97
N THR A 94 5.43 11.56 -10.22
CA THR A 94 6.85 11.78 -10.51
C THR A 94 7.31 13.12 -9.93
N ASP A 95 6.53 14.19 -10.13
CA ASP A 95 6.81 15.52 -9.57
C ASP A 95 6.85 15.49 -8.03
N LEU A 96 5.86 14.86 -7.40
CA LEU A 96 5.75 14.68 -5.95
C LEU A 96 6.97 13.95 -5.36
N LEU A 97 7.42 12.89 -6.01
CA LEU A 97 8.56 12.09 -5.55
C LEU A 97 9.87 12.87 -5.67
N ASN A 98 10.01 13.68 -6.73
CA ASN A 98 11.17 14.55 -6.92
C ASN A 98 11.23 15.65 -5.85
N GLU A 99 10.10 16.25 -5.48
CA GLU A 99 10.07 17.29 -4.43
C GLU A 99 10.49 16.75 -3.06
N LEU A 100 10.08 15.53 -2.73
CA LEU A 100 10.39 14.91 -1.44
C LEU A 100 11.85 14.44 -1.30
N ASN A 101 12.65 14.47 -2.37
CA ASN A 101 14.03 13.99 -2.37
C ASN A 101 14.18 12.62 -1.69
N LEU A 102 13.26 11.70 -1.98
CA LEU A 102 13.24 10.38 -1.34
C LEU A 102 14.50 9.60 -1.72
N VAL A 103 15.07 8.89 -0.75
CA VAL A 103 16.07 7.86 -1.05
C VAL A 103 15.35 6.70 -1.74
N MET A 104 15.63 6.53 -3.03
CA MET A 104 14.94 5.56 -3.86
C MET A 104 15.68 4.22 -3.88
N THR A 105 15.06 3.20 -3.29
CA THR A 105 15.45 1.81 -3.53
C THR A 105 14.74 1.31 -4.80
N THR A 106 15.50 0.72 -5.72
CA THR A 106 15.05 0.29 -7.06
C THR A 106 14.99 -1.23 -7.22
N GLU A 107 15.17 -1.97 -6.12
CA GLU A 107 15.23 -3.41 -6.16
C GLU A 107 13.87 -4.05 -6.48
N ASN A 108 13.88 -5.01 -7.39
CA ASN A 108 12.67 -5.72 -7.80
C ASN A 108 12.39 -6.92 -6.89
N LEU A 109 11.79 -6.66 -5.72
CA LEU A 109 11.41 -7.71 -4.78
C LEU A 109 10.27 -8.60 -5.29
N GLU A 110 9.42 -8.09 -6.19
CA GLU A 110 8.41 -8.87 -6.91
C GLU A 110 9.07 -9.95 -7.77
N GLN A 111 10.13 -9.60 -8.49
CA GLN A 111 10.89 -10.55 -9.29
C GLN A 111 11.51 -11.66 -8.43
N LYS A 112 12.06 -11.32 -7.25
CA LYS A 112 12.59 -12.32 -6.31
C LYS A 112 11.54 -13.36 -5.90
N ILE A 113 10.28 -12.93 -5.72
CA ILE A 113 9.19 -13.85 -5.35
C ILE A 113 8.84 -14.79 -6.50
N ILE A 114 8.81 -14.29 -7.74
CA ILE A 114 8.38 -15.11 -8.88
C ILE A 114 9.49 -15.99 -9.46
N GLN A 115 10.77 -15.67 -9.23
CA GLN A 115 11.91 -16.45 -9.70
C GLN A 115 11.88 -17.91 -9.22
N ASP A 116 11.30 -18.16 -8.04
CA ASP A 116 11.22 -19.48 -7.43
C ASP A 116 10.12 -20.37 -8.04
N PHE A 117 9.28 -19.84 -8.94
CA PHE A 117 8.11 -20.54 -9.47
C PHE A 117 7.96 -20.35 -10.99
N THR A 118 7.21 -21.24 -11.64
CA THR A 118 6.91 -21.14 -13.06
C THR A 118 5.56 -20.48 -13.28
N PHE A 119 5.53 -19.33 -13.95
CA PHE A 119 4.32 -18.61 -14.32
C PHE A 119 4.23 -18.45 -15.84
N ALA A 120 3.03 -18.51 -16.39
CA ALA A 120 2.78 -18.08 -17.75
C ALA A 120 2.85 -16.54 -17.84
N ASP A 121 3.22 -16.00 -19.01
CA ASP A 121 3.33 -14.55 -19.22
C ASP A 121 2.03 -13.80 -18.86
N GLU A 122 0.88 -14.37 -19.19
CA GLU A 122 -0.43 -13.81 -18.82
C GLU A 122 -0.63 -13.70 -17.30
N GLN A 123 -0.10 -14.67 -16.53
CA GLN A 123 -0.16 -14.64 -15.08
C GLN A 123 0.81 -13.59 -14.51
N ILE A 124 2.00 -13.46 -15.10
CA ILE A 124 2.97 -12.43 -14.73
C ILE A 124 2.34 -11.05 -14.97
N GLN A 125 1.75 -10.80 -16.13
CA GLN A 125 1.09 -9.53 -16.44
C GLN A 125 -0.08 -9.23 -15.52
N LYS A 126 -0.86 -10.25 -15.16
CA LYS A 126 -2.05 -10.08 -14.31
C LYS A 126 -1.74 -9.89 -12.82
N TYR A 127 -0.70 -10.54 -12.31
CA TYR A 127 -0.45 -10.65 -10.86
C TYR A 127 0.87 -10.05 -10.40
N PHE A 128 1.86 -9.90 -11.29
CA PHE A 128 3.26 -9.66 -10.94
C PHE A 128 3.95 -8.61 -11.85
N ASN A 129 3.21 -7.59 -12.30
CA ASN A 129 3.74 -6.45 -13.06
C ASN A 129 3.46 -5.12 -12.35
N TYR A 130 3.78 -5.07 -11.06
CA TYR A 130 3.44 -3.94 -10.18
C TYR A 130 4.65 -3.41 -9.38
N ASN A 131 5.86 -3.91 -9.66
CA ASN A 131 7.11 -3.53 -9.00
C ASN A 131 7.27 -2.02 -8.78
N GLN A 132 7.00 -1.21 -9.81
CA GLN A 132 7.14 0.25 -9.71
C GLN A 132 6.25 0.80 -8.59
N LEU A 133 4.96 0.45 -8.57
CA LEU A 133 4.03 0.92 -7.54
C LEU A 133 4.42 0.43 -6.15
N TYR A 134 4.82 -0.83 -6.02
CA TYR A 134 5.30 -1.38 -4.74
C TYR A 134 6.54 -0.64 -4.23
N SER A 135 7.51 -0.39 -5.11
CA SER A 135 8.73 0.36 -4.77
C SER A 135 8.42 1.78 -4.32
N LEU A 136 7.53 2.49 -5.02
CA LEU A 136 7.15 3.86 -4.68
C LEU A 136 6.44 3.92 -3.32
N ILE A 137 5.50 3.01 -3.07
CA ILE A 137 4.82 2.91 -1.77
C ILE A 137 5.84 2.62 -0.67
N ALA A 138 6.75 1.68 -0.91
CA ALA A 138 7.76 1.27 0.05
C ALA A 138 8.76 2.38 0.38
N ASN A 139 9.24 3.12 -0.62
CA ASN A 139 10.13 4.26 -0.42
C ASN A 139 9.44 5.37 0.38
N ALA A 140 8.19 5.73 0.03
CA ALA A 140 7.41 6.71 0.78
C ALA A 140 7.16 6.28 2.23
N PHE A 141 6.92 4.99 2.46
CA PHE A 141 6.72 4.40 3.79
C PHE A 141 8.00 4.37 4.63
N ALA A 142 9.13 4.03 4.02
CA ALA A 142 10.40 3.85 4.72
C ALA A 142 11.11 5.18 5.03
N ALA A 143 10.82 6.23 4.27
CA ALA A 143 11.47 7.54 4.41
C ALA A 143 11.56 8.11 5.84
N PRO A 144 10.52 8.02 6.71
CA PRO A 144 10.62 8.49 8.09
C PRO A 144 11.69 7.77 8.92
N PHE A 145 12.08 6.57 8.50
CA PHE A 145 12.99 5.67 9.21
C PHE A 145 14.40 5.65 8.58
N ILE A 146 14.75 6.65 7.77
CA ILE A 146 16.04 6.68 7.03
C ILE A 146 17.26 6.63 7.95
N GLN A 147 17.12 7.11 9.19
CA GLN A 147 18.19 7.09 10.20
C GLN A 147 18.19 5.80 11.05
N GLU A 148 17.19 4.93 10.89
CA GLU A 148 17.13 3.66 11.61
C GLU A 148 18.12 2.67 11.00
N LYS A 149 18.85 1.94 11.86
CA LYS A 149 19.80 0.89 11.42
C LYS A 149 19.15 -0.14 10.48
N ASN A 150 17.86 -0.37 10.68
CA ASN A 150 17.05 -1.35 9.97
C ASN A 150 16.22 -0.71 8.83
N TYR A 151 16.59 0.48 8.33
CA TYR A 151 15.86 1.23 7.29
C TYR A 151 15.35 0.35 6.15
N TYR A 152 16.22 -0.48 5.56
CA TYR A 152 15.85 -1.33 4.43
C TYR A 152 14.74 -2.33 4.77
N LEU A 153 14.65 -2.80 6.01
CA LEU A 153 13.56 -3.67 6.44
C LEU A 153 12.20 -2.95 6.42
N TYR A 154 12.16 -1.64 6.67
CA TYR A 154 10.91 -0.86 6.52
C TYR A 154 10.47 -0.78 5.06
N TYR A 155 11.42 -0.67 4.14
CA TYR A 155 11.17 -0.74 2.70
C TYR A 155 10.63 -2.12 2.33
N GLU A 156 11.34 -3.20 2.65
CA GLU A 156 10.89 -4.58 2.35
C GLU A 156 9.51 -4.87 2.93
N TYR A 157 9.28 -4.48 4.19
CA TYR A 157 7.98 -4.68 4.84
C TYR A 157 6.84 -4.02 4.06
N ALA A 158 6.98 -2.75 3.69
CA ALA A 158 5.95 -2.03 2.97
C ALA A 158 5.77 -2.51 1.53
N TYR A 159 6.86 -2.92 0.88
CA TYR A 159 6.81 -3.54 -0.45
C TYR A 159 5.99 -4.83 -0.39
N TYR A 160 6.36 -5.77 0.49
CA TYR A 160 5.68 -7.05 0.60
C TYR A 160 4.25 -6.91 1.13
N LEU A 161 3.97 -5.93 1.99
CA LEU A 161 2.59 -5.62 2.41
C LEU A 161 1.75 -5.13 1.23
N SER A 162 2.31 -4.31 0.34
CA SER A 162 1.62 -3.82 -0.86
C SER A 162 1.35 -4.95 -1.86
N MET A 163 2.36 -5.80 -2.06
CA MET A 163 2.23 -7.01 -2.88
C MET A 163 1.21 -8.00 -2.30
N TYR A 164 1.23 -8.22 -0.98
CA TYR A 164 0.24 -9.04 -0.28
C TYR A 164 -1.18 -8.49 -0.48
N LEU A 165 -1.36 -7.18 -0.35
CA LEU A 165 -2.66 -6.54 -0.61
C LEU A 165 -3.14 -6.77 -2.04
N ASN A 166 -2.23 -6.62 -3.00
CA ASN A 166 -2.57 -6.80 -4.41
C ASN A 166 -2.99 -8.24 -4.70
N LEU A 167 -2.12 -9.19 -4.33
CA LEU A 167 -2.34 -10.61 -4.59
C LEU A 167 -3.54 -11.16 -3.82
N HIS A 168 -3.78 -10.73 -2.59
CA HIS A 168 -4.89 -11.28 -1.80
C HIS A 168 -6.23 -10.59 -2.07
N TYR A 169 -6.21 -9.30 -2.41
CA TYR A 169 -7.42 -8.51 -2.47
C TYR A 169 -7.65 -7.92 -3.85
N PHE A 170 -6.72 -7.15 -4.41
CA PHE A 170 -7.02 -6.38 -5.60
C PHE A 170 -7.06 -7.23 -6.87
N SER A 171 -6.04 -8.02 -7.18
CA SER A 171 -6.02 -8.85 -8.39
C SER A 171 -6.93 -10.08 -8.31
N ASN A 172 -7.49 -10.39 -7.14
CA ASN A 172 -8.34 -11.57 -6.89
C ASN A 172 -9.75 -11.23 -6.38
N VAL A 173 -10.22 -9.98 -6.49
CA VAL A 173 -11.56 -9.57 -6.01
C VAL A 173 -12.67 -10.46 -6.59
N GLN A 174 -12.56 -10.83 -7.87
CA GLN A 174 -13.65 -11.49 -8.60
C GLN A 174 -13.50 -13.02 -8.72
N ASN A 175 -12.28 -13.56 -8.61
CA ASN A 175 -12.02 -15.00 -8.73
C ASN A 175 -10.84 -15.41 -7.83
N ILE A 176 -11.08 -16.39 -6.96
CA ILE A 176 -10.00 -17.04 -6.21
C ILE A 176 -9.17 -17.82 -7.24
N ASN A 177 -7.94 -17.36 -7.50
CA ASN A 177 -7.03 -18.08 -8.37
C ASN A 177 -6.74 -19.47 -7.79
N SER A 178 -7.07 -20.52 -8.53
CA SER A 178 -6.82 -21.92 -8.16
C SER A 178 -5.39 -22.39 -8.45
N ASP A 179 -4.58 -21.53 -9.07
CA ASP A 179 -3.19 -21.82 -9.39
C ASP A 179 -2.33 -21.95 -8.12
N PHE A 180 -1.66 -23.10 -8.02
CA PHE A 180 -0.82 -23.46 -6.88
C PHE A 180 0.40 -22.54 -6.75
N ASN A 181 1.03 -22.13 -7.85
CA ASN A 181 2.21 -21.26 -7.82
C ASN A 181 1.84 -19.85 -7.35
N VAL A 182 0.65 -19.36 -7.73
CA VAL A 182 0.14 -18.07 -7.20
C VAL A 182 -0.12 -18.15 -5.70
N PHE A 183 -0.59 -19.29 -5.21
CA PHE A 183 -0.71 -19.54 -3.77
C PHE A 183 0.65 -19.58 -3.07
N LEU A 184 1.67 -20.23 -3.66
CA LEU A 184 3.02 -20.25 -3.10
C LEU A 184 3.65 -18.86 -3.07
N ALA A 185 3.50 -18.06 -4.14
CA ALA A 185 3.97 -16.68 -4.17
C ALA A 185 3.34 -15.84 -3.04
N LYS A 186 2.03 -15.97 -2.81
CA LYS A 186 1.33 -15.33 -1.69
C LYS A 186 1.94 -15.69 -0.32
N LEU A 187 2.22 -16.97 -0.09
CA LEU A 187 2.85 -17.45 1.14
C LEU A 187 4.27 -16.89 1.29
N SER A 188 5.05 -16.85 0.21
CA SER A 188 6.41 -16.30 0.20
C SER A 188 6.38 -14.80 0.53
N THR A 189 5.51 -14.02 -0.13
CA THR A 189 5.29 -12.60 0.16
C THR A 189 4.91 -12.38 1.63
N GLN A 190 3.97 -13.17 2.17
CA GLN A 190 3.56 -13.07 3.57
C GLN A 190 4.72 -13.40 4.53
N THR A 191 5.52 -14.41 4.20
CA THR A 191 6.68 -14.82 5.01
C THR A 191 7.72 -13.71 5.07
N ASN A 192 8.07 -13.10 3.94
CA ASN A 192 9.04 -12.00 3.89
C ASN A 192 8.53 -10.76 4.62
N MET A 193 7.23 -10.42 4.46
CA MET A 193 6.59 -9.36 5.22
C MET A 193 6.69 -9.60 6.73
N ILE A 194 6.40 -10.83 7.19
CA ILE A 194 6.48 -11.21 8.61
C ILE A 194 7.92 -11.13 9.12
N HIS A 195 8.88 -11.61 8.34
CA HIS A 195 10.30 -11.58 8.70
C HIS A 195 10.81 -10.15 8.89
N ALA A 196 10.45 -9.24 7.97
CA ALA A 196 10.84 -7.84 8.06
C ALA A 196 10.30 -7.18 9.34
N ILE A 197 9.00 -7.34 9.63
CA ILE A 197 8.39 -6.69 10.81
C ILE A 197 8.83 -7.31 12.14
N GLN A 198 9.10 -8.62 12.17
CA GLN A 198 9.69 -9.29 13.33
C GLN A 198 11.08 -8.73 13.63
N THR A 199 11.86 -8.44 12.61
CA THR A 199 13.23 -7.92 12.75
C THR A 199 13.25 -6.44 13.11
N ILE A 200 12.34 -5.63 12.54
CA ILE A 200 12.17 -4.21 12.89
C ILE A 200 11.83 -4.05 14.37
N ASN A 201 10.83 -4.79 14.86
CA ASN A 201 10.43 -4.69 16.26
C ASN A 201 9.95 -6.05 16.82
N PRO A 202 10.87 -6.87 17.36
CA PRO A 202 10.51 -8.18 17.88
C PRO A 202 9.58 -8.10 19.10
N VAL A 203 9.69 -7.03 19.89
CA VAL A 203 8.89 -6.85 21.12
C VAL A 203 7.42 -6.59 20.81
N LYS A 204 7.12 -5.79 19.78
CA LYS A 204 5.76 -5.44 19.36
C LYS A 204 5.26 -6.25 18.18
N PHE A 205 6.05 -7.19 17.66
CA PHE A 205 5.73 -8.05 16.53
C PHE A 205 4.35 -8.70 16.67
N ASN A 206 4.12 -9.45 17.75
CA ASN A 206 2.86 -10.16 17.97
C ASN A 206 1.66 -9.20 18.03
N ASP A 207 1.82 -8.04 18.67
CA ASP A 207 0.78 -7.01 18.74
C ASP A 207 0.43 -6.48 17.35
N LEU A 208 1.43 -6.24 16.50
CA LEU A 208 1.25 -5.76 15.12
C LEU A 208 0.55 -6.82 14.26
N ILE A 209 0.97 -8.08 14.35
CA ILE A 209 0.33 -9.19 13.63
C ILE A 209 -1.13 -9.38 14.06
N ILE A 210 -1.41 -9.41 15.36
CA ILE A 210 -2.79 -9.53 15.89
C ILE A 210 -3.65 -8.36 15.38
N LYS A 211 -3.10 -7.15 15.41
CA LYS A 211 -3.76 -5.94 14.90
C LYS A 211 -4.08 -6.05 13.41
N ASN A 212 -3.14 -6.56 12.60
CA ASN A 212 -3.31 -6.75 11.16
C ASN A 212 -4.33 -7.86 10.86
N ASN A 213 -4.27 -9.00 11.53
CA ASN A 213 -5.24 -10.09 11.37
C ASN A 213 -6.67 -9.67 11.74
N LYS A 214 -6.83 -8.94 12.86
CA LYS A 214 -8.13 -8.36 13.24
C LYS A 214 -8.66 -7.39 12.19
N TRP A 215 -7.78 -6.62 11.56
CA TRP A 215 -8.17 -5.72 10.47
C TRP A 215 -8.65 -6.50 9.25
N ILE A 216 -7.87 -7.48 8.80
CA ILE A 216 -8.19 -8.34 7.66
C ILE A 216 -9.55 -9.00 7.87
N GLY A 217 -9.78 -9.61 9.04
CA GLY A 217 -11.05 -10.27 9.36
C GLY A 217 -12.26 -9.33 9.43
N ALA A 218 -12.06 -8.03 9.61
CA ALA A 218 -13.13 -7.03 9.66
C ALA A 218 -13.53 -6.49 8.27
N ILE A 219 -12.79 -6.81 7.22
CA ILE A 219 -13.15 -6.44 5.85
C ILE A 219 -14.29 -7.36 5.40
N ARG A 220 -15.51 -6.85 5.38
CA ARG A 220 -16.67 -7.55 4.83
C ARG A 220 -16.61 -7.50 3.30
N PHE A 221 -15.95 -8.47 2.68
CA PHE A 221 -15.77 -8.59 1.22
C PHE A 221 -17.10 -8.54 0.42
N LYS A 222 -18.21 -8.97 1.02
CA LYS A 222 -19.56 -8.89 0.40
C LYS A 222 -20.03 -7.47 0.03
N LYS A 223 -19.42 -6.39 0.55
CA LYS A 223 -19.81 -5.01 0.22
C LYS A 223 -19.08 -4.40 -0.97
N MET A 224 -17.83 -4.78 -1.23
CA MET A 224 -17.08 -4.28 -2.39
C MET A 224 -17.70 -4.75 -3.73
N ASN A 225 -18.37 -5.91 -3.74
CA ASN A 225 -19.04 -6.44 -4.93
C ASN A 225 -20.35 -5.70 -5.31
N LYS A 226 -20.89 -4.85 -4.44
CA LYS A 226 -22.15 -4.11 -4.72
C LYS A 226 -21.95 -2.69 -5.24
N GLU A 227 -20.74 -2.16 -5.22
CA GLU A 227 -20.45 -0.79 -5.69
C GLU A 227 -19.90 -0.75 -7.13
N ASN A 228 -19.65 -1.92 -7.74
CA ASN A 228 -19.18 -2.09 -9.13
C ASN A 228 -20.17 -2.86 -10.03
N GLN A 229 -21.47 -2.87 -9.67
CA GLN A 229 -22.58 -3.32 -10.53
C GLN A 229 -23.53 -2.15 -10.73
#